data_AF-A0A661DGS3-F1
#
_entry.id   AF-A0A661DGS3-F1
#
_cell.length_a   1.000
_cell.length_b   1.000
_cell.length_c   1.000
_cell.angle_alpha   90.00
_cell.angle_beta   90.00
_cell.angle_gamma   90.00
#
_symmetry.space_group_name_H-M   'P 1'
#
loop_
_entity.id
_entity.type
_entity.pdbx_description
1 polymer ?
#
loop_
_entity_poly.entity_id
_entity_poly.type
_entity_poly.pdbx_seq_one_letter_code
_entity_poly.pdbx_strand_id
1 'polypeptide(L)'
;MPAQRNQNKTRYYAEFDTAPPLQRCLLNGNEEPFDLSGAVVTVSISYAMRQGGFVLFPRDLIVYEGVCDIEDQETMTGWVSWWPQENDLTPSGRYNYTFEITWQNGAHQTVPPNTFLPMVIQPKIGGPLVQGGASSSTTHEQTFPPASP
;
A
#
# COMPACT_ATOMS: atom_id res chain seq x y z
N MET A 1 -12.11 25.46 -8.03
CA MET A 1 -12.94 24.60 -7.17
C MET A 1 -12.07 24.14 -6.00
N PRO A 2 -12.37 24.42 -4.72
CA PRO A 2 -11.54 23.92 -3.62
C PRO A 2 -12.03 22.52 -3.20
N ALA A 3 -11.15 21.53 -3.37
CA ALA A 3 -11.40 20.14 -3.05
C ALA A 3 -11.47 19.91 -1.52
N GLN A 4 -12.40 19.04 -1.17
CA GLN A 4 -12.90 18.74 0.15
C GLN A 4 -11.81 18.18 1.08
N ARG A 5 -11.55 18.91 2.17
CA ARG A 5 -10.71 18.55 3.33
C ARG A 5 -11.16 17.22 3.94
N ASN A 6 -10.44 16.12 3.66
CA ASN A 6 -10.65 14.81 4.29
C ASN A 6 -9.28 14.18 4.60
N GLN A 7 -8.61 14.70 5.62
CA GLN A 7 -7.21 14.34 5.92
C GLN A 7 -7.01 12.91 6.47
N ASN A 8 -8.07 12.15 6.82
CA ASN A 8 -7.95 10.81 7.44
C ASN A 8 -8.84 9.73 6.81
N LYS A 9 -9.08 9.78 5.49
CA LYS A 9 -9.82 8.69 4.83
C LYS A 9 -8.90 7.47 4.61
N THR A 10 -9.27 6.33 5.18
CA THR A 10 -8.64 5.03 4.89
C THR A 10 -8.67 4.77 3.39
N ARG A 11 -7.52 4.45 2.79
CA ARG A 11 -7.42 4.00 1.40
C ARG A 11 -7.64 2.50 1.30
N TYR A 12 -8.30 2.05 0.25
CA TYR A 12 -8.64 0.64 0.02
C TYR A 12 -8.02 0.15 -1.29
N TYR A 13 -7.34 -0.98 -1.22
CA TYR A 13 -6.67 -1.67 -2.33
C TYR A 13 -7.10 -3.13 -2.37
N ALA A 14 -7.01 -3.80 -3.51
CA ALA A 14 -7.23 -5.24 -3.65
C ALA A 14 -5.92 -5.95 -3.99
N GLU A 15 -5.73 -7.15 -3.43
CA GLU A 15 -4.58 -8.02 -3.69
C GLU A 15 -4.54 -8.45 -5.18
N PHE A 16 -3.35 -8.42 -5.79
CA PHE A 16 -3.11 -8.78 -7.21
C PHE A 16 -3.98 -8.05 -8.24
N ASP A 17 -4.57 -6.91 -7.87
CA ASP A 17 -5.33 -6.06 -8.80
C ASP A 17 -4.43 -4.97 -9.39
N THR A 18 -4.75 -4.50 -10.60
CA THR A 18 -4.21 -3.24 -11.14
C THR A 18 -4.85 -2.09 -10.35
N ALA A 19 -4.50 -1.97 -9.08
CA ALA A 19 -5.09 -0.97 -8.23
C ALA A 19 -4.74 0.43 -8.76
N PRO A 20 -5.68 1.39 -8.67
CA PRO A 20 -5.40 2.75 -9.08
C PRO A 20 -4.24 3.33 -8.26
N PRO A 21 -3.53 4.33 -8.80
CA PRO A 21 -2.38 4.91 -8.12
C PRO A 21 -2.80 5.49 -6.77
N LEU A 22 -1.91 5.37 -5.80
CA LEU A 22 -2.00 6.13 -4.55
C LEU A 22 -1.66 7.58 -4.84
N GLN A 23 -2.69 8.38 -5.12
CA GLN A 23 -2.55 9.81 -5.38
C GLN A 23 -2.78 10.66 -4.12
N ARG A 24 -1.89 11.62 -3.87
CA ARG A 24 -2.05 12.57 -2.77
C ARG A 24 -1.32 13.88 -3.05
N CYS A 25 -1.92 14.98 -2.62
CA CYS A 25 -1.23 16.27 -2.49
C CYS A 25 -0.48 16.31 -1.15
N LEU A 26 0.83 16.49 -1.21
CA LEU A 26 1.71 16.66 -0.05
C LEU A 26 1.65 18.11 0.38
N LEU A 27 1.20 18.34 1.61
CA LEU A 27 1.02 19.67 2.18
C LEU A 27 2.06 19.94 3.26
N ASN A 28 2.54 21.18 3.32
CA ASN A 28 3.44 21.66 4.34
C ASN A 28 2.68 21.96 5.66
N GLY A 29 3.40 22.43 6.69
CA GLY A 29 2.82 22.78 7.98
C GLY A 29 1.78 23.91 7.95
N ASN A 30 1.72 24.68 6.86
CA ASN A 30 0.76 25.76 6.62
C ASN A 30 -0.44 25.32 5.77
N GLU A 31 -0.59 24.01 5.50
CA GLU A 31 -1.60 23.45 4.59
C GLU A 31 -1.44 23.85 3.12
N GLU A 32 -0.29 24.38 2.71
CA GLU A 32 0.03 24.70 1.32
C GLU A 32 0.75 23.53 0.64
N PRO A 33 0.56 23.31 -0.68
CA PRO A 33 1.28 22.26 -1.40
C PRO A 33 2.80 22.46 -1.34
N PHE A 34 3.55 21.37 -1.20
CA PHE A 34 5.01 21.41 -1.36
C PHE A 34 5.41 21.74 -2.80
N ASP A 35 6.44 22.57 -2.95
CA ASP A 35 7.21 22.61 -4.19
C ASP A 35 8.15 21.38 -4.21
N LEU A 36 7.87 20.48 -5.14
CA LEU A 36 8.60 19.23 -5.32
C LEU A 36 9.65 19.32 -6.44
N SER A 37 9.93 20.52 -6.95
CA SER A 37 10.90 20.73 -8.03
C SER A 37 12.27 20.17 -7.66
N GLY A 38 12.73 19.19 -8.46
CA GLY A 38 14.01 18.52 -8.26
C GLY A 38 14.08 17.58 -7.05
N ALA A 39 12.96 17.34 -6.35
CA ALA A 39 12.88 16.38 -5.27
C ALA A 39 12.64 14.96 -5.81
N VAL A 40 13.00 13.97 -5.00
CA VAL A 40 12.56 12.58 -5.15
C VAL A 40 11.57 12.30 -4.03
N VAL A 41 10.42 11.74 -4.38
CA VAL A 41 9.41 11.33 -3.39
C VAL A 41 9.30 9.80 -3.39
N THR A 42 9.35 9.22 -2.20
CA THR A 42 9.13 7.79 -2.00
C THR A 42 7.96 7.56 -1.04
N VAL A 43 7.32 6.40 -1.15
CA VAL A 43 6.33 5.91 -0.20
C VAL A 43 6.89 4.71 0.55
N SER A 44 6.61 4.67 1.84
CA SER A 44 6.87 3.50 2.69
C SER A 44 5.56 2.97 3.26
N ILE A 45 5.34 1.66 3.17
CA ILE A 45 4.12 0.99 3.65
C ILE A 45 4.49 -0.10 4.64
N SER A 46 3.89 -0.05 5.83
CA SER A 46 4.17 -0.95 6.95
C SER A 46 2.87 -1.51 7.54
N TYR A 47 2.93 -2.66 8.21
CA TYR A 47 1.79 -3.19 8.95
C TYR A 47 1.29 -2.19 10.01
N ALA A 48 -0.03 -2.06 10.14
CA ALA A 48 -0.62 -1.24 11.18
C ALA A 48 -0.40 -1.90 12.55
N MET A 49 0.58 -1.43 13.32
CA MET A 49 0.77 -1.87 14.71
C MET A 49 -0.44 -1.47 15.56
N ARG A 50 -0.88 -2.35 16.47
CA ARG A 50 -1.83 -1.97 17.53
C ARG A 50 -1.19 -0.88 18.39
N GLN A 51 -1.88 0.27 18.53
CA GLN A 51 -1.48 1.30 19.51
C GLN A 51 -1.37 0.65 20.90
N GLY A 52 -0.17 0.69 21.50
CA GLY A 52 0.08 0.26 22.88
C GLY A 52 1.17 -0.80 23.11
N GLY A 53 1.80 -1.34 22.06
CA GLY A 53 2.94 -2.26 22.19
C GLY A 53 4.27 -1.55 21.90
N PHE A 54 5.26 -1.73 22.78
CA PHE A 54 6.61 -1.20 22.60
C PHE A 54 7.23 -1.61 21.25
N VAL A 55 7.99 -0.66 20.66
CA VAL A 55 8.71 -0.83 19.39
C VAL A 55 9.96 -1.68 19.64
N LEU A 56 9.96 -2.94 19.19
CA LEU A 56 11.12 -3.83 19.33
C LEU A 56 11.58 -4.51 18.03
N PHE A 57 10.97 -4.22 16.89
CA PHE A 57 11.41 -4.77 15.60
C PHE A 57 11.39 -3.67 14.53
N PRO A 58 12.32 -3.69 13.54
CA PRO A 58 12.20 -2.83 12.38
C PRO A 58 10.80 -3.05 11.80
N ARG A 59 10.10 -1.97 11.45
CA ARG A 59 8.79 -2.09 10.81
C ARG A 59 8.90 -3.14 9.71
N ASP A 60 8.12 -4.21 9.78
CA ASP A 60 7.97 -5.11 8.65
C ASP A 60 7.30 -4.27 7.55
N LEU A 61 8.15 -3.67 6.72
CA LEU A 61 7.78 -2.86 5.58
C LEU A 61 7.43 -3.84 4.48
N ILE A 62 6.22 -3.73 3.96
CA ILE A 62 5.82 -4.47 2.77
C ILE A 62 6.28 -3.74 1.50
N VAL A 63 6.47 -2.42 1.61
CA VAL A 63 7.07 -1.58 0.57
C VAL A 63 8.11 -0.68 1.23
N TYR A 64 9.36 -0.83 0.81
CA TYR A 64 10.49 0.01 1.19
C TYR A 64 10.81 0.96 0.03
N GLU A 65 10.70 2.27 0.26
CA GLU A 65 11.08 3.32 -0.70
C GLU A 65 10.45 3.18 -2.10
N GLY A 66 9.15 2.95 -2.18
CA GLY A 66 8.43 2.93 -3.45
C GLY A 66 8.46 4.30 -4.13
N VAL A 67 9.15 4.43 -5.25
CA VAL A 67 9.30 5.71 -5.97
C VAL A 67 7.94 6.20 -6.47
N CYS A 68 7.63 7.46 -6.19
CA CYS A 68 6.41 8.13 -6.64
C CYS A 68 6.70 8.96 -7.89
N ASP A 69 5.75 9.00 -8.81
CA ASP A 69 5.71 9.98 -9.88
C ASP A 69 5.25 11.33 -9.34
N ILE A 70 6.00 12.39 -9.64
CA ILE A 70 5.63 13.76 -9.30
C ILE A 70 4.84 14.34 -10.47
N GLU A 71 3.65 14.84 -10.19
CA GLU A 71 2.78 15.42 -11.23
C GLU A 71 3.23 16.85 -11.56
N ASP A 72 3.99 17.01 -12.65
CA ASP A 72 4.59 18.29 -13.07
C ASP A 72 3.62 19.17 -13.89
N GLN A 73 2.33 19.14 -13.59
CA GLN A 73 1.36 20.05 -14.21
C GLN A 73 1.25 21.32 -13.38
N GLU A 74 1.17 22.50 -14.01
CA GLU A 74 1.06 23.81 -13.33
C GLU A 74 -0.07 23.88 -12.29
N THR A 75 -1.10 23.04 -12.41
CA THR A 75 -2.25 22.99 -11.49
C THR A 75 -2.17 21.89 -10.44
N MET A 76 -1.12 21.06 -10.47
CA MET A 76 -0.94 19.88 -9.63
C MET A 76 0.32 19.95 -8.75
N THR A 77 0.78 21.16 -8.42
CA THR A 77 1.88 21.35 -7.45
C THR A 77 1.65 20.54 -6.17
N GLY A 78 2.68 19.82 -5.73
CA GLY A 78 2.65 18.97 -4.55
C GLY A 78 1.92 17.63 -4.73
N TRP A 79 1.35 17.33 -5.90
CA TRP A 79 0.72 16.04 -6.15
C TRP A 79 1.74 14.97 -6.53
N VAL A 80 1.56 13.80 -5.92
CA VAL A 80 2.35 12.60 -6.23
C VAL A 80 1.42 11.41 -6.44
N SER A 81 1.88 10.50 -7.28
CA SER A 81 1.21 9.24 -7.63
C SER A 81 2.18 8.09 -7.39
N TRP A 82 1.78 7.09 -6.60
CA TRP A 82 2.53 5.84 -6.51
C TRP A 82 1.73 4.69 -7.12
N TRP A 83 2.37 3.91 -7.99
CA TRP A 83 1.79 2.77 -8.66
C TRP A 83 2.24 1.46 -8.00
N PRO A 84 1.36 0.76 -7.28
CA PRO A 84 1.70 -0.52 -6.68
C PRO A 84 2.07 -1.55 -7.74
N GLN A 85 3.13 -2.32 -7.49
CA GLN A 85 3.47 -3.54 -8.22
C GLN A 85 2.69 -4.74 -7.66
N GLU A 86 2.65 -5.84 -8.42
CA GLU A 86 1.86 -7.05 -8.09
C GLU A 86 2.09 -7.58 -6.66
N ASN A 87 3.32 -7.48 -6.15
CA ASN A 87 3.70 -7.97 -4.82
C ASN A 87 3.56 -6.92 -3.71
N ASP A 88 3.42 -5.63 -4.05
CA ASP A 88 3.35 -4.54 -3.07
C ASP A 88 2.02 -4.56 -2.29
N LEU A 89 1.01 -5.25 -2.83
CA LEU A 89 -0.33 -5.36 -2.27
C LEU A 89 -0.60 -6.73 -1.62
N THR A 90 0.45 -7.44 -1.21
CA THR A 90 0.35 -8.79 -0.61
C THR A 90 1.17 -8.87 0.68
N PRO A 91 0.62 -9.43 1.77
CA PRO A 91 -0.72 -10.01 1.93
C PRO A 91 -1.81 -8.96 2.17
N SER A 92 -3.09 -9.36 2.08
CA SER A 92 -4.20 -8.52 2.55
C SER A 92 -4.11 -8.22 4.06
N GLY A 93 -4.59 -7.04 4.48
CA GLY A 93 -4.45 -6.60 5.86
C GLY A 93 -4.67 -5.10 6.08
N ARG A 94 -4.35 -4.65 7.30
CA ARG A 94 -4.36 -3.24 7.70
C ARG A 94 -2.93 -2.73 7.73
N TYR A 95 -2.72 -1.60 7.07
CA TYR A 95 -1.43 -1.00 6.84
C TYR A 95 -1.44 0.49 7.16
N ASN A 96 -0.24 1.02 7.31
CA ASN A 96 0.07 2.41 7.51
C ASN A 96 1.10 2.82 6.47
N TYR A 97 0.87 3.96 5.82
CA TYR A 97 1.81 4.49 4.84
C TYR A 97 2.23 5.92 5.17
N THR A 98 3.40 6.30 4.65
CA THR A 98 3.94 7.64 4.74
C THR A 98 4.75 7.98 3.49
N PHE A 99 4.87 9.26 3.18
CA PHE A 99 5.73 9.73 2.09
C PHE A 99 7.00 10.35 2.65
N GLU A 100 8.10 10.17 1.94
CA GLU A 100 9.37 10.82 2.22
C GLU A 100 9.79 11.65 1.01
N ILE A 101 10.04 12.93 1.23
CA ILE A 101 10.55 13.86 0.23
C ILE A 101 12.04 14.02 0.49
N THR A 102 12.87 13.78 -0.52
CA THR A 102 14.31 14.01 -0.49
C THR A 102 14.68 15.07 -1.54
N TRP A 103 15.24 16.19 -1.10
CA TRP A 103 15.70 17.26 -2.00
C TRP A 103 17.16 17.04 -2.41
N GLN A 104 17.59 17.68 -3.51
CA GLN A 104 18.96 17.57 -4.04
C GLN A 104 20.04 18.01 -3.06
N ASN A 105 19.70 18.89 -2.11
CA ASN A 105 20.60 19.34 -1.05
C ASN A 105 20.76 18.30 0.10
N GLY A 106 20.11 17.13 -0.01
CA GLY A 106 20.13 16.07 1.00
C GLY A 106 19.16 16.28 2.17
N ALA A 107 18.37 17.36 2.18
CA ALA A 107 17.29 17.51 3.14
C ALA A 107 16.22 16.42 2.90
N HIS A 108 15.63 15.91 3.98
CA HIS A 108 14.53 14.95 3.92
C HIS A 108 13.36 15.40 4.79
N GLN A 109 12.14 15.07 4.38
CA GLN A 109 10.94 15.33 5.16
C GLN A 109 9.90 14.22 5.00
N THR A 110 9.36 13.77 6.13
CA THR A 110 8.24 12.82 6.16
C THR A 110 6.90 13.56 6.11
N VAL A 111 5.98 13.07 5.27
CA VAL A 111 4.63 13.63 5.09
C VAL A 111 3.57 12.52 5.23
N PRO A 112 2.63 12.65 6.20
CA PRO A 112 2.49 13.74 7.15
C PRO A 112 3.52 13.64 8.29
N PRO A 113 3.95 14.77 8.89
CA PRO A 113 5.02 14.77 9.88
C PRO A 113 4.62 13.98 11.12
N ASN A 114 5.52 13.09 11.58
CA ASN A 114 5.36 12.26 12.78
C ASN A 114 4.09 11.40 12.84
N THR A 115 3.45 11.11 11.70
CA THR A 115 2.21 10.33 11.66
C THR A 115 2.16 9.42 10.44
N PHE A 116 1.16 8.53 10.42
CA PHE A 116 0.91 7.58 9.36
C PHE A 116 -0.52 7.71 8.86
N LEU A 117 -0.68 7.41 7.58
CA LEU A 117 -1.97 7.39 6.94
C LEU A 117 -2.48 5.95 6.86
N PRO A 118 -3.75 5.70 7.23
CA PRO A 118 -4.28 4.36 7.24
C PRO A 118 -4.58 3.85 5.82
N MET A 119 -4.23 2.58 5.57
CA MET A 119 -4.51 1.85 4.34
C MET A 119 -5.04 0.45 4.67
N VAL A 120 -5.93 -0.07 3.84
CA VAL A 120 -6.45 -1.43 3.93
C VAL A 120 -6.27 -2.09 2.59
N ILE A 121 -5.62 -3.24 2.58
CA ILE A 121 -5.52 -4.14 1.43
C ILE A 121 -6.52 -5.26 1.66
N GLN A 122 -7.48 -5.40 0.77
CA GLN A 122 -8.53 -6.41 0.82
C GLN A 122 -8.12 -7.64 0.00
N PRO A 123 -8.53 -8.84 0.40
CA PRO A 123 -8.37 -10.02 -0.44
C PRO A 123 -9.15 -9.84 -1.75
N LYS A 124 -8.65 -10.46 -2.83
CA LYS A 124 -9.32 -10.45 -4.13
C LYS A 124 -10.76 -10.96 -4.00
N ILE A 125 -11.74 -10.12 -4.35
CA ILE A 125 -13.14 -10.56 -4.42
C ILE A 125 -13.28 -11.48 -5.64
N GLY A 126 -13.46 -12.79 -5.40
CA GLY A 126 -13.68 -13.80 -6.44
C GLY A 126 -12.54 -14.80 -6.69
N GLY A 127 -11.48 -14.83 -5.86
CA GLY A 127 -10.56 -15.97 -5.82
C GLY A 127 -11.19 -17.17 -5.07
N PRO A 128 -10.86 -18.43 -5.39
CA PRO A 128 -11.36 -19.56 -4.62
C PRO A 128 -10.97 -19.36 -3.15
N LEU A 129 -11.95 -19.51 -2.26
CA LEU A 129 -11.74 -19.52 -0.82
C LEU A 129 -10.66 -20.57 -0.53
N VAL A 130 -9.43 -20.15 -0.24
CA VAL A 130 -8.50 -20.99 0.50
C VAL A 130 -8.99 -20.95 1.94
N GLN A 131 -10.07 -21.67 2.17
CA GLN A 131 -10.56 -22.02 3.49
C GLN A 131 -9.40 -22.73 4.18
N GLY A 132 -9.02 -22.24 5.36
CA GLY A 132 -7.94 -22.79 6.17
C GLY A 132 -7.99 -24.32 6.18
N GLY A 133 -6.81 -24.92 6.09
CA GLY A 133 -6.61 -26.35 5.91
C GLY A 133 -7.59 -27.21 6.69
N ALA A 134 -8.59 -27.74 5.98
CA ALA A 134 -9.11 -29.06 6.24
C ALA A 134 -8.38 -29.98 5.27
N SER A 135 -7.60 -30.91 5.80
CA SER A 135 -6.93 -31.96 5.05
C SER A 135 -7.97 -32.81 4.31
N SER A 136 -8.26 -32.45 3.06
CA SER A 136 -8.98 -33.31 2.12
C SER A 136 -8.01 -34.41 1.69
N SER A 137 -7.96 -35.48 2.49
CA SER A 137 -7.36 -36.74 2.07
C SER A 137 -8.30 -37.33 1.01
N THR A 138 -8.08 -36.99 -0.26
CA THR A 138 -8.84 -37.60 -1.35
C THR A 138 -8.35 -39.02 -1.52
N THR A 139 -9.10 -39.98 -0.97
CA THR A 139 -9.02 -41.40 -1.29
C THR A 139 -9.16 -41.57 -2.81
N HIS A 140 -8.09 -41.97 -3.48
CA HIS A 140 -8.17 -42.47 -4.85
C HIS A 140 -8.76 -43.89 -4.79
N GLU A 141 -10.07 -44.00 -4.96
CA GLU A 141 -10.72 -45.27 -5.28
C GLU A 141 -10.33 -45.64 -6.72
N GLN A 142 -9.37 -46.56 -6.87
CA GLN A 142 -9.03 -47.15 -8.16
C GLN A 142 -10.11 -48.19 -8.52
N THR A 143 -11.00 -47.83 -9.44
CA THR A 143 -11.90 -48.79 -10.10
C THR A 143 -11.08 -49.63 -11.07
N PHE A 144 -10.84 -50.90 -10.72
CA PHE A 144 -10.30 -51.90 -11.65
C PHE A 144 -11.38 -52.34 -12.64
N PRO A 145 -11.09 -52.48 -13.96
CA PRO A 145 -12.04 -53.05 -14.90
C PRO A 145 -12.22 -54.56 -14.65
N PRO A 146 -13.42 -55.13 -14.95
CA PRO A 146 -13.69 -56.55 -14.72
C PRO A 146 -12.86 -57.43 -15.66
N ALA A 147 -12.34 -58.54 -15.12
CA ALA A 147 -11.61 -59.55 -15.88
C ALA A 147 -12.54 -60.25 -16.87
N SER A 148 -12.13 -60.27 -18.15
CA SER A 148 -12.74 -61.10 -19.19
C SER A 148 -12.35 -62.58 -19.03
N PRO A 149 -13.22 -63.52 -19.44
CA PRO A 149 -13.15 -64.95 -19.11
C PRO A 149 -12.00 -65.72 -19.77
#